data_AF-A0A3N5SBE5-F1
#
_entry.id   AF-A0A3N5SBE5-F1
#
_cell.length_a   1.000
_cell.length_b   1.000
_cell.length_c   1.000
_cell.angle_alpha   90.00
_cell.angle_beta   90.00
_cell.angle_gamma   90.00
#
_symmetry.space_group_name_H-M   'P 1'
#
loop_
_entity.id
_entity.type
_entity.pdbx_description
1 polymer ?
#
loop_
_entity_poly.entity_id
_entity_poly.type
_entity_poly.pdbx_seq_one_letter_code
_entity_poly.pdbx_strand_id
1 'polypeptide(L)'
;MSACTDRADEVVRIAESHWGLGQRSAVLVAVPPPLETAMEGEAVEEAIEQAMREAVDQKIHGQAVTPFLLSRVSELTMGASLRANLALLKNNARVAAEIARYVK
;
A
#
# COMPACT_ATOMS: atom_id res chain seq x y z
N MET A 1 -14.89 -1.47 -11.09
CA MET A 1 -15.10 -2.92 -10.84
C MET A 1 -13.92 -3.41 -10.03
N SER A 2 -14.16 -4.12 -8.92
CA SER A 2 -13.13 -4.80 -8.14
C SER A 2 -13.25 -6.31 -8.33
N ALA A 3 -12.13 -7.02 -8.20
CA ALA A 3 -12.05 -8.47 -8.26
C ALA A 3 -10.99 -8.96 -7.26
N CYS A 4 -11.06 -10.22 -6.84
CA CYS A 4 -10.09 -10.85 -5.97
C CYS A 4 -9.59 -12.14 -6.64
N THR A 5 -8.30 -12.41 -6.56
CA THR A 5 -7.67 -13.64 -7.06
C THR A 5 -6.37 -13.89 -6.31
N ASP A 6 -6.06 -15.17 -6.11
CA ASP A 6 -4.82 -15.64 -5.51
C ASP A 6 -3.78 -16.05 -6.58
N ARG A 7 -4.06 -15.76 -7.86
CA ARG A 7 -3.29 -16.25 -9.00
C ARG A 7 -2.73 -15.10 -9.85
N ALA A 8 -1.42 -15.07 -10.00
CA ALA A 8 -0.71 -14.05 -10.79
C ALA A 8 -1.12 -14.02 -12.27
N ASP A 9 -1.43 -15.18 -12.88
CA ASP A 9 -1.89 -15.25 -14.27
C ASP A 9 -3.31 -14.68 -14.47
N GLU A 10 -4.16 -14.74 -13.44
CA GLU A 10 -5.50 -14.15 -13.49
C GLU A 10 -5.46 -12.64 -13.44
N VAL A 11 -4.51 -12.05 -12.71
CA VAL A 11 -4.29 -10.60 -12.69
C VAL A 11 -4.05 -10.07 -14.11
N VAL A 12 -3.21 -10.76 -14.90
CA VAL A 12 -2.95 -10.37 -16.31
C VAL A 12 -4.19 -10.55 -17.16
N ARG A 13 -4.92 -11.67 -17.04
CA ARG A 13 -6.17 -11.90 -17.79
C ARG A 13 -7.23 -10.82 -17.49
N ILE A 14 -7.36 -10.41 -16.23
CA ILE A 14 -8.26 -9.32 -15.83
C ILE A 14 -7.81 -8.00 -16.47
N ALA A 15 -6.51 -7.70 -16.46
CA ALA A 15 -5.99 -6.48 -17.05
C ALA A 15 -6.16 -6.43 -18.57
N GLU A 16 -5.85 -7.52 -19.27
CA GLU A 16 -6.10 -7.66 -20.71
C GLU A 16 -7.57 -7.52 -21.06
N SER A 17 -8.47 -8.10 -20.26
CA SER A 17 -9.92 -7.96 -20.45
C SER A 17 -10.37 -6.51 -20.25
N HIS A 18 -9.86 -5.84 -19.21
CA HIS A 18 -10.14 -4.44 -18.94
C HIS A 18 -9.73 -3.54 -20.12
N TRP A 19 -8.50 -3.71 -20.63
CA TRP A 19 -8.02 -2.95 -21.79
C TRP A 19 -8.69 -3.35 -23.11
N GLY A 20 -9.02 -4.64 -23.28
CA GLY A 20 -9.71 -5.17 -24.45
C GLY A 20 -11.13 -4.63 -24.63
N LEU A 21 -11.76 -4.15 -23.55
CA LEU A 21 -13.04 -3.43 -23.59
C LEU A 21 -12.90 -1.94 -23.96
N GLY A 22 -11.70 -1.51 -24.36
CA GLY A 22 -11.42 -0.12 -24.75
C GLY A 22 -11.10 0.81 -23.58
N GLN A 23 -10.99 0.30 -22.36
CA GLN A 23 -10.61 1.09 -21.20
C GLN A 23 -9.11 1.45 -21.25
N ARG A 24 -8.77 2.70 -20.95
CA ARG A 24 -7.38 3.19 -20.95
C ARG A 24 -6.80 3.42 -19.56
N SER A 25 -7.56 3.12 -18.51
CA SER A 25 -7.11 3.29 -17.13
C SER A 25 -6.18 2.17 -16.68
N ALA A 26 -5.35 2.48 -15.69
CA ALA A 26 -4.51 1.49 -15.03
C ALA A 26 -5.33 0.49 -14.20
N VAL A 27 -4.78 -0.70 -14.01
CA VAL A 27 -5.27 -1.70 -13.07
C VAL A 27 -4.42 -1.63 -11.80
N LEU A 28 -5.04 -1.33 -10.66
CA LEU A 28 -4.38 -1.31 -9.36
C LEU A 28 -4.48 -2.70 -8.71
N VAL A 29 -3.34 -3.31 -8.44
CA VAL A 29 -3.25 -4.58 -7.70
C VAL A 29 -2.92 -4.26 -6.24
N ALA A 30 -3.90 -4.45 -5.36
CA ALA A 30 -3.71 -4.27 -3.92
C ALA A 30 -3.27 -5.60 -3.30
N VAL A 31 -2.10 -5.60 -2.65
CA VAL A 31 -1.53 -6.77 -2.00
C VAL A 31 -1.56 -6.53 -0.48
N PRO A 32 -2.13 -7.44 0.33
CA PRO A 32 -2.15 -7.27 1.78
C PRO A 32 -0.74 -7.34 2.37
N PRO A 33 -0.49 -6.67 3.52
CA PRO A 33 0.77 -6.82 4.24
C PRO A 33 0.95 -8.27 4.74
N PRO A 34 2.20 -8.77 4.81
CA PRO A 34 2.47 -10.08 5.41
C PRO A 34 2.02 -10.15 6.87
N LEU A 35 1.32 -11.23 7.24
CA LEU A 35 0.72 -11.45 8.56
C LEU A 35 1.71 -11.29 9.71
N GLU A 36 2.95 -11.70 9.52
CA GLU A 36 4.01 -11.69 10.53
C GLU A 36 4.45 -10.28 10.92
N THR A 37 4.17 -9.31 10.05
CA THR A 37 4.55 -7.90 10.22
C THR A 37 3.36 -6.95 10.15
N ALA A 38 2.16 -7.49 9.98
CA ALA A 38 0.93 -6.72 9.97
C ALA A 38 0.69 -6.13 11.36
N MET A 39 0.29 -4.87 11.38
CA MET A 39 -0.12 -4.19 12.60
C MET A 39 -1.62 -4.31 12.79
N GLU A 40 -2.07 -4.20 14.04
CA GLU A 40 -3.49 -4.06 14.34
C GLU A 40 -4.01 -2.74 13.75
N GLY A 41 -5.15 -2.82 13.05
CA GLY A 41 -5.71 -1.68 12.32
C GLY A 41 -6.00 -0.48 13.23
N GLU A 42 -6.53 -0.74 14.42
CA GLU A 42 -6.84 0.29 15.42
C GLU A 42 -5.58 1.03 15.89
N ALA A 43 -4.51 0.31 16.22
CA ALA A 43 -3.25 0.91 16.64
C ALA A 43 -2.58 1.78 15.54
N VAL A 44 -2.73 1.40 14.27
CA VAL A 44 -2.25 2.20 13.14
C VAL A 44 -3.11 3.45 12.96
N GLU A 45 -4.43 3.32 13.04
CA GLU A 45 -5.36 4.43 12.87
C GLU A 45 -5.14 5.50 13.96
N GLU A 46 -5.03 5.09 15.23
CA GLU A 46 -4.74 6.01 16.34
C GLU A 46 -3.44 6.79 16.12
N ALA A 47 -2.39 6.12 15.65
CA ALA A 47 -1.11 6.76 15.35
C ALA A 47 -1.22 7.75 14.17
N ILE A 48 -1.99 7.40 13.13
CA ILE A 48 -2.24 8.28 11.98
C ILE A 48 -3.04 9.52 12.41
N GLU A 49 -4.13 9.33 13.17
CA GLU A 49 -4.96 10.43 13.66
C GLU A 49 -4.17 11.40 14.54
N GLN A 50 -3.30 10.86 15.40
CA GLN A 50 -2.40 11.70 16.18
C GLN A 50 -1.41 12.46 15.29
N ALA A 51 -0.74 11.78 14.36
CA ALA A 51 0.19 12.44 13.44
C ALA A 51 -0.49 13.52 12.58
N MET A 52 -1.74 13.30 12.16
CA MET A 52 -2.54 14.28 11.42
C MET A 52 -2.83 15.54 12.25
N ARG A 53 -3.20 15.39 13.53
CA ARG A 53 -3.41 16.53 14.45
C ARG A 53 -2.11 17.33 14.62
N GLU A 54 -1.01 16.64 14.87
CA GLU A 54 0.29 17.29 15.05
C GLU A 54 0.77 18.01 13.78
N ALA A 55 0.48 17.47 12.58
CA ALA A 55 0.78 18.13 11.32
C ALA A 55 0.03 19.46 11.17
N VAL A 56 -1.24 19.50 11.58
CA VAL A 56 -2.06 20.73 11.55
C VAL A 56 -1.52 21.76 12.54
N ASP A 57 -1.23 21.36 13.78
CA ASP A 57 -0.70 22.25 14.82
C ASP A 57 0.64 22.87 14.41
N GLN A 58 1.47 22.09 13.72
CA GLN A 58 2.77 22.52 13.20
C GLN A 58 2.69 23.23 11.84
N LYS A 59 1.48 23.41 11.28
CA LYS A 59 1.24 24.05 9.97
C LYS A 59 2.00 23.39 8.82
N ILE A 60 2.08 22.06 8.83
CA ILE A 60 2.68 21.26 7.77
C ILE A 60 1.66 21.07 6.65
N HIS A 61 2.04 21.49 5.44
CA HIS A 61 1.14 21.52 4.28
C HIS A 61 1.81 21.07 2.99
N GLY A 62 1.00 20.75 1.98
CA GLY A 62 1.46 20.34 0.67
C GLY A 62 2.30 19.06 0.70
N GLN A 63 3.37 19.02 -0.10
CA GLN A 63 4.24 17.84 -0.23
C GLN A 63 4.95 17.43 1.07
N ALA A 64 5.00 18.31 2.08
CA ALA A 64 5.62 18.02 3.37
C ALA A 64 4.78 17.12 4.28
N VAL A 65 3.48 16.97 4.00
CA VAL A 65 2.56 16.18 4.82
C VAL A 65 2.96 14.71 4.83
N THR A 66 3.15 14.07 3.68
CA THR A 66 3.43 12.62 3.63
C THR A 66 4.75 12.23 4.31
N PRO A 67 5.90 12.89 4.07
CA PRO A 67 7.14 12.58 4.78
C PRO A 67 7.00 12.77 6.30
N PHE A 68 6.28 13.80 6.75
CA PHE A 68 6.03 14.03 8.16
C PHE A 68 5.21 12.90 8.79
N LEU A 69 4.05 12.56 8.19
CA LEU A 69 3.17 11.52 8.71
C LEU A 69 3.89 10.17 8.80
N LEU A 70 4.65 9.79 7.77
CA LEU A 70 5.38 8.52 7.77
C LEU A 70 6.44 8.48 8.89
N SER A 71 7.20 9.57 9.09
CA SER A 71 8.17 9.65 10.19
C SER A 71 7.45 9.56 11.53
N ARG A 72 6.37 10.34 11.70
CA ARG A 72 5.70 10.46 12.98
C ARG A 72 4.97 9.19 13.40
N VAL A 73 4.28 8.53 12.46
CA VAL A 73 3.66 7.23 12.71
C VAL A 73 4.73 6.18 13.05
N SER A 74 5.92 6.24 12.44
CA SER A 74 7.04 5.38 12.83
C SER A 74 7.51 5.65 14.26
N GLU A 75 7.59 6.90 14.69
CA GLU A 75 7.95 7.25 16.07
C GLU A 75 6.89 6.77 17.08
N LEU A 76 5.61 7.08 16.83
CA LEU A 76 4.48 6.72 17.70
C LEU A 76 4.34 5.20 17.87
N THR A 77 4.73 4.43 16.84
CA THR A 77 4.63 2.97 16.84
C THR A 77 5.95 2.28 17.18
N MET A 78 6.95 3.01 17.68
CA MET A 78 8.29 2.47 18.02
C MET A 78 8.92 1.68 16.86
N GLY A 79 8.77 2.21 15.65
CA GLY A 79 9.27 1.65 14.39
C GLY A 79 8.48 0.46 13.85
N ALA A 80 7.36 0.07 14.47
CA ALA A 80 6.54 -1.04 13.96
C ALA A 80 5.96 -0.74 12.58
N SER A 81 5.48 0.48 12.34
CA SER A 81 4.95 0.87 11.02
C SER A 81 6.01 0.86 9.93
N LEU A 82 7.26 1.26 10.25
CA LEU A 82 8.38 1.19 9.32
C LEU A 82 8.73 -0.26 8.98
N ARG A 83 8.72 -1.17 9.96
CA ARG A 83 8.95 -2.61 9.73
C ARG A 83 7.85 -3.21 8.85
N ALA A 84 6.59 -2.91 9.14
CA ALA A 84 5.44 -3.34 8.35
C ALA A 84 5.52 -2.82 6.90
N ASN A 85 5.84 -1.53 6.72
CA ASN A 85 5.97 -0.92 5.40
C ASN A 85 7.12 -1.54 4.58
N LEU A 86 8.26 -1.85 5.22
CA LEU A 86 9.37 -2.52 4.55
C LEU A 86 9.02 -3.95 4.12
N ALA A 87 8.29 -4.69 4.96
CA ALA A 87 7.82 -6.03 4.63
C ALA A 87 6.79 -6.00 3.49
N LEU A 88 5.84 -5.05 3.53
CA LEU A 88 4.89 -4.80 2.46
C LEU A 88 5.59 -4.45 1.15
N LEU A 89 6.59 -3.57 1.17
CA LEU A 89 7.37 -3.19 -0.02
C LEU A 89 8.02 -4.42 -0.69
N LYS A 90 8.66 -5.29 0.12
CA LYS A 90 9.25 -6.54 -0.37
C LYS A 90 8.19 -7.49 -0.93
N ASN A 91 7.05 -7.60 -0.27
CA ASN A 91 5.94 -8.44 -0.72
C ASN A 91 5.36 -7.94 -2.06
N ASN A 92 5.17 -6.62 -2.19
CA ASN A 92 4.71 -5.99 -3.43
C ASN A 92 5.69 -6.25 -4.58
N ALA A 93 6.99 -6.11 -4.34
CA ALA A 93 8.01 -6.39 -5.35
C ALA A 93 7.99 -7.86 -5.80
N ARG A 94 7.82 -8.81 -4.86
CA ARG A 94 7.69 -10.23 -5.15
C ARG A 94 6.45 -10.52 -6.01
N VAL A 95 5.28 -10.05 -5.59
CA VAL A 95 4.01 -10.28 -6.32
C VAL A 95 4.05 -9.62 -7.70
N ALA A 96 4.61 -8.40 -7.81
CA ALA A 96 4.79 -7.73 -9.10
C ALA A 96 5.69 -8.55 -10.04
N ALA A 97 6.80 -9.10 -9.54
CA ALA A 97 7.67 -9.97 -10.33
C ALA A 97 6.97 -11.27 -10.76
N GLU A 98 6.12 -11.86 -9.91
CA GLU A 98 5.30 -13.03 -10.26
C GLU A 98 4.30 -12.73 -11.37
N ILE A 99 3.61 -11.58 -11.31
CA ILE A 99 2.68 -11.12 -12.35
C ILE A 99 3.42 -10.85 -13.67
N ALA A 100 4.58 -10.19 -13.61
CA ALA A 100 5.36 -9.83 -14.80
C ALA A 100 5.76 -11.03 -15.66
N ARG A 101 5.85 -12.24 -15.10
CA ARG A 101 6.12 -13.48 -15.84
C ARG A 101 5.02 -13.85 -16.85
N TYR A 102 3.82 -13.31 -16.68
CA TYR A 102 2.66 -13.56 -17.53
C TYR A 102 2.34 -12.40 -18.45
N VAL A 103 2.98 -11.24 -18.28
CA VAL A 103 2.88 -10.10 -19.19
C VAL A 103 3.72 -10.42 -20.43
N LYS A 104 3.12 -10.30 -21.61
CA LYS A 104 3.78 -10.50 -22.90
C LYS A 104 4.28 -9.19 -23.50
#